data_AF-A0A2G0QD05-F1
#
_entry.id   AF-A0A2G0QD05-F1
#
_cell.length_a   1.000
_cell.length_b   1.000
_cell.length_c   1.000
_cell.angle_alpha   90.00
_cell.angle_beta   90.00
_cell.angle_gamma   90.00
#
_symmetry.space_group_name_H-M   'P 1'
#
loop_
_entity.id
_entity.type
_entity.pdbx_description
1 polymer ?
#
loop_
_entity_poly.entity_id
_entity_poly.type
_entity_poly.pdbx_seq_one_letter_code
_entity_poly.pdbx_strand_id
1 'polypeptide(L)'
;MKNMKPLAVLIGLLVMSGSANAVTVYNDKGSKVDLNGQFRMKATVTSQDRDILIKDDGSRIGFSGSHKFTDEISVFGKMEWGSDTQKTNSENNNTSFEMYNRVGYIGASHRDFGEVRVGRTYIPIDWVKKSSYGYGNTGVFYFSDVLSSTTGYSKGGVGKNNFMTRLPQTIFFQTQSYEGFKLAATYSGKSGSDKERVHGDIRHAYSLVGFYKSNVGLEVNAGYSQATGERKKEDNGKDAGLASPQDSLLAFGMEYYFPGREFSIGLDYGLARSKNSSLVYNESNGKGLKEKSVKGDWKANLYGLGGKWHWDKIGSGMYAGYYLRDGDANTFNYKKQTYTVGLDKRFNVSKYNNSLLLFVETAYDDARSDNPAYKDKKQVILGTGARLFF
;
A
#
# COMPACT_ATOMS: atom_id res chain seq x y z
N MET A 1 -21.40 47.42 -8.94
CA MET A 1 -21.95 46.53 -7.89
C MET A 1 -20.78 45.81 -7.20
N LYS A 2 -20.69 46.05 -5.89
CA LYS A 2 -19.85 45.50 -4.81
C LYS A 2 -18.70 44.51 -5.14
N ASN A 3 -17.50 45.00 -4.84
CA ASN A 3 -16.27 44.32 -4.42
C ASN A 3 -16.50 42.98 -3.68
N MET A 4 -16.10 41.87 -4.28
CA MET A 4 -15.81 40.64 -3.54
C MET A 4 -14.40 40.74 -2.97
N LYS A 5 -14.31 41.15 -1.70
CA LYS A 5 -13.12 40.93 -0.88
C LYS A 5 -12.91 39.41 -0.77
N PRO A 6 -11.70 38.85 -0.97
CA PRO A 6 -11.46 37.47 -0.57
C PRO A 6 -11.52 37.42 0.95
N LEU A 7 -12.61 36.87 1.48
CA LEU A 7 -12.77 36.59 2.89
C LEU A 7 -11.83 35.43 3.23
N ALA A 8 -10.57 35.75 3.48
CA ALA A 8 -9.62 34.87 4.14
C ALA A 8 -10.00 34.81 5.64
N VAL A 9 -11.10 34.12 5.97
CA VAL A 9 -11.48 33.81 7.35
C VAL A 9 -12.22 32.47 7.34
N LEU A 10 -11.47 31.39 7.52
CA LEU A 10 -11.62 30.38 8.58
C LEU A 10 -10.68 29.22 8.21
N ILE A 11 -9.39 29.32 8.57
CA ILE A 11 -8.51 28.14 8.62
C ILE A 11 -8.96 27.35 9.86
N GLY A 12 -10.09 26.66 9.73
CA GLY A 12 -10.40 25.54 10.60
C GLY A 12 -9.40 24.45 10.25
N LEU A 13 -8.44 24.23 11.16
CA LEU A 13 -7.51 23.10 11.15
C LEU A 13 -8.29 21.78 11.02
N LEU A 14 -8.57 21.37 9.78
CA LEU A 14 -8.88 19.99 9.42
C LEU A 14 -7.56 19.20 9.45
N VAL A 15 -6.95 19.06 10.63
CA VAL A 15 -5.92 18.03 10.88
C VAL A 15 -6.61 16.73 11.21
N MET A 16 -7.51 16.35 10.32
CA MET A 16 -7.78 14.98 9.96
C MET A 16 -8.09 15.11 8.48
N SER A 17 -7.29 14.49 7.62
CA SER A 17 -7.80 14.09 6.32
C SER A 17 -8.98 13.16 6.63
N GLY A 18 -10.16 13.74 6.86
CA GLY A 18 -11.38 12.98 7.08
C GLY A 18 -11.47 12.04 5.89
N SER A 19 -11.43 10.74 6.15
CA SER A 19 -11.77 9.78 5.12
C SER A 19 -13.08 10.29 4.54
N ALA A 20 -13.18 10.49 3.22
CA ALA A 20 -14.30 11.20 2.62
C ALA A 20 -15.68 10.59 2.97
N ASN A 21 -15.73 9.42 3.59
CA ASN A 21 -16.92 8.72 4.05
C ASN A 21 -17.06 8.61 5.58
N ALA A 22 -16.15 9.18 6.38
CA ALA A 22 -16.15 9.04 7.83
C ALA A 22 -17.40 9.68 8.47
N VAL A 23 -17.99 8.98 9.43
CA VAL A 23 -19.11 9.46 10.24
C VAL A 23 -18.59 10.08 11.54
N THR A 24 -18.86 11.37 11.74
CA THR A 24 -18.57 12.06 13.01
C THR A 24 -19.58 11.63 14.06
N VAL A 25 -19.11 10.97 15.12
CA VAL A 25 -19.93 10.47 16.23
C VAL A 25 -19.88 11.40 17.45
N TYR A 26 -18.89 12.28 17.52
CA TYR A 26 -18.76 13.30 18.55
C TYR A 26 -18.05 14.54 17.99
N ASN A 27 -18.57 15.71 18.31
CA ASN A 27 -17.98 17.00 17.94
C ASN A 27 -18.43 18.09 18.92
N ASP A 28 -17.63 18.34 19.95
CA ASP A 28 -17.91 19.36 20.95
C ASP A 28 -16.60 19.94 21.51
N LYS A 29 -16.60 21.23 21.86
CA LYS A 29 -15.49 21.96 22.51
C LYS A 29 -14.10 21.71 21.89
N GLY A 30 -14.01 21.68 20.57
CA GLY A 30 -12.75 21.47 19.85
C GLY A 30 -12.24 20.04 19.84
N SER A 31 -12.99 19.09 20.43
CA SER A 31 -12.77 17.66 20.33
C SER A 31 -13.66 17.06 19.24
N LYS A 32 -13.11 16.14 18.45
CA LYS A 32 -13.83 15.44 17.39
C LYS A 32 -13.49 13.95 17.42
N VAL A 33 -14.49 13.09 17.28
CA VAL A 33 -14.31 11.64 17.06
C VAL A 33 -15.04 11.24 15.80
N ASP A 34 -14.29 10.63 14.89
CA ASP A 34 -14.76 10.10 13.64
C ASP A 34 -14.65 8.57 13.64
N LEU A 35 -15.73 7.91 13.23
CA LEU A 35 -15.74 6.50 12.84
C LEU A 35 -15.55 6.43 11.33
N ASN A 36 -14.73 5.51 10.86
CA ASN A 36 -14.63 5.20 9.43
C ASN A 36 -14.46 3.71 9.21
N GLY A 37 -14.79 3.26 8.01
CA GLY A 37 -14.60 1.88 7.67
C GLY A 37 -15.03 1.58 6.25
N GLN A 38 -14.90 0.31 5.93
CA GLN A 38 -15.29 -0.18 4.62
C GLN A 38 -15.33 -1.70 4.58
N PHE A 39 -16.40 -2.20 3.97
CA PHE A 39 -16.58 -3.60 3.64
C PHE A 39 -16.25 -3.80 2.17
N ARG A 40 -15.42 -4.78 1.85
CA ARG A 40 -14.90 -5.01 0.50
C ARG A 40 -14.98 -6.47 0.12
N MET A 41 -15.90 -6.78 -0.79
CA MET A 41 -16.05 -8.12 -1.34
C MET A 41 -15.59 -8.15 -2.78
N LYS A 42 -14.86 -9.20 -3.16
CA LYS A 42 -14.41 -9.41 -4.54
C LYS A 42 -14.61 -10.87 -4.93
N ALA A 43 -15.33 -11.09 -6.01
CA ALA A 43 -15.35 -12.36 -6.72
C ALA A 43 -14.26 -12.35 -7.80
N THR A 44 -13.55 -13.45 -7.97
CA THR A 44 -12.51 -13.59 -8.98
C THR A 44 -12.58 -14.99 -9.59
N VAL A 45 -12.44 -15.07 -10.90
CA VAL A 45 -12.24 -16.32 -11.64
C VAL A 45 -11.00 -16.19 -12.50
N THR A 46 -10.24 -17.27 -12.62
CA THR A 46 -9.05 -17.32 -13.47
C THR A 46 -9.23 -18.34 -14.59
N SER A 47 -8.57 -18.12 -15.72
CA SER A 47 -8.62 -19.07 -16.84
C SER A 47 -7.99 -20.43 -16.52
N GLN A 48 -7.14 -20.51 -15.49
CA GLN A 48 -6.44 -21.72 -15.07
C GLN A 48 -7.28 -22.58 -14.11
N ASP A 49 -7.81 -21.97 -13.04
CA ASP A 49 -8.55 -22.72 -12.00
C ASP A 49 -10.04 -22.83 -12.34
N ARG A 50 -10.60 -21.85 -13.07
CA ARG A 50 -12.00 -21.74 -13.50
C ARG A 50 -13.06 -21.72 -12.38
N ASP A 51 -12.65 -21.84 -11.13
CA ASP A 51 -13.51 -21.66 -9.96
C ASP A 51 -13.76 -20.18 -9.66
N ILE A 52 -14.97 -19.88 -9.20
CA ILE A 52 -15.32 -18.56 -8.69
C ILE A 52 -14.95 -18.50 -7.21
N LEU A 53 -13.97 -17.65 -6.88
CA LEU A 53 -13.55 -17.40 -5.51
C LEU A 53 -14.10 -16.05 -5.04
N ILE A 54 -14.95 -16.06 -4.02
CA ILE A 54 -15.35 -14.85 -3.29
C ILE A 54 -14.40 -14.68 -2.10
N LYS A 55 -13.81 -13.49 -1.97
CA LYS A 55 -12.89 -13.16 -0.89
C LYS A 55 -13.13 -11.78 -0.32
N ASP A 56 -12.74 -11.61 0.93
CA ASP A 56 -12.54 -10.30 1.52
C ASP A 56 -11.35 -9.60 0.84
N ASP A 57 -11.53 -8.33 0.47
CA ASP A 57 -10.53 -7.49 -0.21
C ASP A 57 -10.02 -6.37 0.73
N GLY A 58 -9.88 -6.70 2.01
CA GLY A 58 -9.37 -5.85 3.07
C GLY A 58 -10.44 -5.01 3.74
N SER A 59 -11.52 -5.66 4.21
CA SER A 59 -12.53 -5.02 5.06
C SER A 59 -11.91 -4.56 6.38
N ARG A 60 -12.41 -3.43 6.90
CA ARG A 60 -11.82 -2.75 8.06
C ARG A 60 -12.74 -1.71 8.67
N ILE A 61 -12.45 -1.40 9.92
CA ILE A 61 -13.08 -0.35 10.72
C ILE A 61 -12.00 0.40 11.50
N GLY A 62 -12.20 1.69 11.72
CA GLY A 62 -11.26 2.53 12.44
C GLY A 62 -11.94 3.71 13.11
N PHE A 63 -11.30 4.17 14.19
CA PHE A 63 -11.72 5.34 14.96
C PHE A 63 -10.57 6.32 14.96
N SER A 64 -10.90 7.59 14.85
CA SER A 64 -9.91 8.64 14.96
C SER A 64 -10.45 9.78 15.82
N GLY A 65 -9.66 10.17 16.82
CA GLY A 65 -9.96 11.29 17.70
C GLY A 65 -8.99 12.44 17.47
N SER A 66 -9.46 13.67 17.60
CA SER A 66 -8.61 14.86 17.62
C SER A 66 -9.11 15.87 18.65
N HIS A 67 -8.20 16.69 19.16
CA HIS A 67 -8.50 17.81 20.02
C HIS A 67 -7.61 19.00 19.65
N LYS A 68 -8.23 20.18 19.50
CA LYS A 68 -7.51 21.44 19.33
C LYS A 68 -6.95 21.88 20.68
N PHE A 69 -5.63 21.80 20.85
CA PHE A 69 -4.96 22.14 22.11
C PHE A 69 -4.69 23.65 22.20
N THR A 70 -4.21 24.26 21.11
CA THR A 70 -4.10 25.71 20.94
C THR A 70 -4.58 26.12 19.54
N ASP A 71 -4.49 27.40 19.19
CA ASP A 71 -4.77 27.87 17.82
C ASP A 71 -3.83 27.31 16.75
N GLU A 72 -2.66 26.82 17.17
CA GLU A 72 -1.61 26.34 16.27
C GLU A 72 -1.38 24.84 16.40
N ILE A 73 -1.70 24.26 17.57
CA ILE A 73 -1.41 22.87 17.90
C ILE A 73 -2.70 22.06 18.08
N SER A 74 -2.76 20.94 17.37
CA SER A 74 -3.78 19.91 17.59
C SER A 74 -3.12 18.58 17.95
N VAL A 75 -3.76 17.83 18.83
CA VAL A 75 -3.37 16.45 19.16
C VAL A 75 -4.39 15.49 18.58
N PHE A 76 -3.96 14.30 18.19
CA PHE A 76 -4.83 13.32 17.56
C PHE A 76 -4.36 11.89 17.76
N GLY A 77 -5.27 10.95 17.53
CA GLY A 77 -4.98 9.52 17.55
C GLY A 77 -5.86 8.76 16.57
N LYS A 78 -5.38 7.61 16.11
CA LYS A 78 -6.12 6.69 15.24
C LYS A 78 -5.87 5.25 15.63
N MET A 79 -6.93 4.45 15.62
CA MET A 79 -6.88 2.99 15.63
C MET A 79 -7.67 2.44 14.45
N GLU A 80 -7.15 1.40 13.78
CA GLU A 80 -7.82 0.73 12.67
C GLU A 80 -7.56 -0.77 12.75
N TRP A 81 -8.61 -1.56 12.55
CA TRP A 81 -8.55 -3.01 12.54
C TRP A 81 -9.10 -3.56 11.23
N GLY A 82 -8.43 -4.58 10.70
CA GLY A 82 -8.89 -5.34 9.55
C GLY A 82 -9.58 -6.61 9.97
N SER A 83 -10.43 -7.15 9.11
CA SER A 83 -11.03 -8.47 9.28
C SER A 83 -11.14 -9.16 7.93
N ASP A 84 -10.81 -10.46 7.88
CA ASP A 84 -11.09 -11.31 6.73
C ASP A 84 -12.45 -11.99 6.96
N THR A 85 -13.49 -11.46 6.33
CA THR A 85 -14.87 -11.94 6.52
C THR A 85 -15.17 -13.24 5.79
N GLN A 86 -14.25 -13.76 4.97
CA GLN A 86 -14.44 -14.98 4.17
C GLN A 86 -13.54 -16.14 4.63
N LYS A 87 -12.86 -15.99 5.78
CA LYS A 87 -12.01 -17.02 6.36
C LYS A 87 -12.81 -18.30 6.65
N THR A 88 -12.26 -19.47 6.27
CA THR A 88 -12.93 -20.76 6.44
C THR A 88 -13.13 -21.13 7.92
N ASN A 89 -14.24 -21.81 8.20
CA ASN A 89 -14.60 -22.32 9.54
C ASN A 89 -14.00 -23.71 9.85
N SER A 90 -13.22 -24.30 8.94
CA SER A 90 -12.88 -25.73 8.95
C SER A 90 -11.81 -26.20 9.96
N GLU A 91 -11.48 -25.40 10.99
CA GLU A 91 -10.63 -25.78 12.14
C GLU A 91 -11.19 -25.23 13.47
N ASN A 92 -12.50 -25.35 13.64
CA ASN A 92 -13.34 -24.50 14.47
C ASN A 92 -12.94 -24.38 15.96
N ASN A 93 -12.88 -23.15 16.50
CA ASN A 93 -13.21 -22.95 17.92
C ASN A 93 -14.69 -22.51 18.09
N ASN A 94 -15.43 -22.52 16.98
CA ASN A 94 -16.86 -22.23 16.76
C ASN A 94 -17.20 -20.77 16.42
N THR A 95 -16.78 -20.28 15.23
CA THR A 95 -17.11 -18.98 14.53
C THR A 95 -15.98 -17.92 14.42
N SER A 96 -14.78 -18.28 13.97
CA SER A 96 -13.58 -17.41 14.09
C SER A 96 -13.65 -16.05 13.33
N PHE A 97 -14.23 -15.05 13.99
CA PHE A 97 -14.04 -13.63 13.69
C PHE A 97 -12.63 -13.23 14.09
N GLU A 98 -11.80 -12.85 13.13
CA GLU A 98 -10.46 -12.30 13.38
C GLU A 98 -10.46 -10.80 13.11
N MET A 99 -10.11 -10.02 14.14
CA MET A 99 -9.70 -8.63 13.99
C MET A 99 -8.21 -8.51 14.24
N TYR A 100 -7.49 -7.90 13.31
CA TYR A 100 -6.07 -7.64 13.44
C TYR A 100 -5.78 -6.15 13.33
N ASN A 101 -4.84 -5.67 14.15
CA ASN A 101 -4.45 -4.27 14.16
C ASN A 101 -3.75 -3.89 12.85
N ARG A 102 -4.27 -2.88 12.15
CA ARG A 102 -3.69 -2.32 10.92
C ARG A 102 -2.86 -1.08 11.21
N VAL A 103 -3.40 -0.13 11.98
CA VAL A 103 -2.67 1.02 12.51
C VAL A 103 -3.16 1.39 13.91
N GLY A 104 -2.27 1.97 14.69
CA GLY A 104 -2.52 2.43 16.05
C GLY A 104 -1.45 3.44 16.42
N TYR A 105 -1.79 4.72 16.42
CA TYR A 105 -0.83 5.79 16.69
C TYR A 105 -1.48 7.00 17.35
N ILE A 106 -0.66 7.80 18.01
CA ILE A 106 -0.98 9.15 18.45
C ILE A 106 -0.04 10.14 17.77
N GLY A 107 -0.42 11.40 17.75
CA GLY A 107 0.37 12.45 17.13
C GLY A 107 -0.05 13.84 17.54
N ALA A 108 0.76 14.80 17.11
CA ALA A 108 0.49 16.22 17.21
C ALA A 108 0.80 16.89 15.88
N SER A 109 0.07 17.95 15.57
CA SER A 109 0.28 18.77 14.40
C SER A 109 0.42 20.23 14.80
N HIS A 110 1.32 20.93 14.14
CA HIS A 110 1.45 22.37 14.17
C HIS A 110 1.02 22.95 12.82
N ARG A 111 0.20 24.02 12.84
CA ARG A 111 -0.36 24.69 11.64
C ARG A 111 0.69 24.95 10.56
N ASP A 112 1.87 25.40 10.96
CA ASP A 112 2.90 25.89 10.03
C ASP A 112 4.03 24.86 9.77
N PHE A 113 4.19 23.85 10.63
CA PHE A 113 5.30 22.88 10.51
C PHE A 113 4.86 21.50 10.02
N GLY A 114 3.58 21.14 10.19
CA GLY A 114 3.06 19.82 9.84
C GLY A 114 2.86 18.94 11.06
N GLU A 115 3.12 17.64 10.96
CA GLU A 115 2.73 16.66 11.98
C GLU A 115 3.83 15.65 12.33
N VAL A 116 3.75 15.15 13.56
CA VAL A 116 4.53 14.02 14.07
C VAL A 116 3.59 12.96 14.59
N ARG A 117 3.88 11.69 14.30
CA ARG A 117 3.12 10.54 14.82
C ARG A 117 4.06 9.50 15.38
N VAL A 118 3.62 8.82 16.44
CA VAL A 118 4.35 7.70 17.06
C VAL A 118 3.42 6.50 17.23
N GLY A 119 3.91 5.31 16.87
CA GLY A 119 3.18 4.05 17.04
C GLY A 119 3.29 3.12 15.84
N ARG A 120 2.17 2.46 15.48
CA ARG A 120 2.03 1.73 14.22
C ARG A 120 1.39 2.64 13.18
N THR A 121 2.19 3.11 12.24
CA THR A 121 1.78 4.12 11.25
C THR A 121 1.80 3.56 9.83
N TYR A 122 1.13 4.25 8.92
CA TYR A 122 1.32 4.05 7.48
C TYR A 122 2.67 4.60 7.04
N ILE A 123 3.31 3.95 6.08
CA ILE A 123 4.60 4.37 5.52
C ILE A 123 4.36 5.21 4.25
N PRO A 124 4.99 6.38 4.11
CA PRO A 124 4.63 7.33 3.05
C PRO A 124 4.91 6.83 1.62
N ILE A 125 5.83 5.87 1.44
CA ILE A 125 6.07 5.26 0.11
C ILE A 125 4.82 4.56 -0.44
N ASP A 126 3.92 4.08 0.42
CA ASP A 126 2.64 3.47 0.02
C ASP A 126 1.74 4.48 -0.72
N TRP A 127 1.95 5.77 -0.45
CA TRP A 127 1.15 6.87 -1.00
C TRP A 127 1.72 7.44 -2.30
N VAL A 128 2.89 6.96 -2.76
CA VAL A 128 3.37 7.30 -4.10
C VAL A 128 2.30 6.88 -5.10
N LYS A 129 1.99 7.79 -6.02
CA LYS A 129 0.93 7.60 -7.00
C LYS A 129 1.20 6.37 -7.84
N LYS A 130 0.14 5.63 -8.10
CA LYS A 130 0.15 4.44 -8.95
C LYS A 130 -0.76 4.75 -10.13
N SER A 131 -0.27 4.48 -11.33
CA SER A 131 -0.99 4.56 -12.60
C SER A 131 -2.15 3.56 -12.70
N SER A 132 -2.17 2.53 -11.84
CA SER A 132 -3.28 1.59 -11.78
C SER A 132 -4.51 2.18 -11.11
N TYR A 133 -5.60 2.21 -11.87
CA TYR A 133 -6.96 2.52 -11.41
C TYR A 133 -7.74 1.26 -11.00
N GLY A 134 -7.15 0.09 -11.18
CA GLY A 134 -7.81 -1.20 -10.97
C GLY A 134 -7.95 -1.64 -9.52
N TYR A 135 -8.66 -2.75 -9.34
CA TYR A 135 -9.03 -3.32 -8.04
C TYR A 135 -8.47 -4.73 -7.80
N GLY A 136 -7.98 -5.41 -8.83
CA GLY A 136 -7.34 -6.72 -8.75
C GLY A 136 -5.83 -6.66 -8.54
N ASN A 137 -5.15 -5.69 -9.15
CA ASN A 137 -3.69 -5.63 -9.24
C ASN A 137 -3.19 -4.19 -8.95
N THR A 138 -2.77 -3.96 -7.70
CA THR A 138 -2.49 -2.63 -7.15
C THR A 138 -1.15 -2.06 -7.62
N GLY A 139 -1.05 -1.63 -8.88
CA GLY A 139 0.14 -0.96 -9.43
C GLY A 139 1.43 -1.81 -9.38
N VAL A 140 2.54 -1.23 -9.87
CA VAL A 140 3.76 -2.03 -10.11
C VAL A 140 4.65 -2.18 -8.89
N PHE A 141 4.53 -1.31 -7.89
CA PHE A 141 5.46 -1.23 -6.75
C PHE A 141 5.47 -2.47 -5.85
N TYR A 142 4.41 -3.30 -5.87
CA TYR A 142 4.44 -4.59 -5.20
C TYR A 142 4.98 -5.66 -6.16
N PHE A 143 6.28 -5.94 -6.05
CA PHE A 143 6.97 -6.96 -6.84
C PHE A 143 7.04 -8.33 -6.12
N SER A 144 5.97 -8.73 -5.41
CA SER A 144 5.94 -9.89 -4.51
C SER A 144 6.11 -11.27 -5.17
N ASP A 145 5.99 -11.36 -6.50
CA ASP A 145 6.10 -12.63 -7.22
C ASP A 145 7.53 -13.21 -7.11
N VAL A 146 8.56 -12.35 -7.17
CA VAL A 146 9.96 -12.70 -6.88
C VAL A 146 10.37 -12.25 -5.47
N LEU A 147 9.94 -11.04 -5.04
CA LEU A 147 10.14 -10.50 -3.67
C LEU A 147 9.40 -11.28 -2.60
N SER A 148 8.82 -12.46 -2.85
CA SER A 148 8.25 -13.26 -1.75
C SER A 148 9.34 -13.57 -0.70
N SER A 149 9.03 -14.38 0.31
CA SER A 149 9.93 -14.91 1.36
C SER A 149 11.37 -15.33 0.97
N THR A 150 11.76 -15.23 -0.30
CA THR A 150 13.12 -15.12 -0.86
C THR A 150 14.11 -14.33 -0.01
N THR A 151 13.76 -13.10 0.41
CA THR A 151 14.73 -12.23 1.11
C THR A 151 14.86 -12.51 2.59
N GLY A 152 13.80 -12.97 3.27
CA GLY A 152 13.80 -13.05 4.73
C GLY A 152 13.07 -14.24 5.34
N TYR A 153 12.53 -15.17 4.56
CA TYR A 153 11.70 -16.32 5.00
C TYR A 153 10.39 -15.99 5.76
N SER A 154 10.42 -15.04 6.69
CA SER A 154 9.32 -14.63 7.57
C SER A 154 8.21 -13.92 6.80
N LYS A 155 6.96 -14.27 7.09
CA LYS A 155 5.77 -13.60 6.54
C LYS A 155 5.68 -12.13 6.99
N GLY A 156 6.27 -11.75 8.12
CA GLY A 156 6.26 -10.40 8.68
C GLY A 156 7.55 -9.59 8.41
N GLY A 157 8.55 -10.20 7.78
CA GLY A 157 9.87 -9.62 7.59
C GLY A 157 10.06 -8.87 6.27
N VAL A 158 11.34 -8.68 5.90
CA VAL A 158 11.77 -8.37 4.53
C VAL A 158 11.40 -9.53 3.59
N GLY A 159 11.20 -9.24 2.31
CA GLY A 159 10.74 -10.20 1.31
C GLY A 159 9.22 -10.32 1.26
N LYS A 160 8.47 -9.25 1.58
CA LYS A 160 7.02 -9.16 1.32
C LYS A 160 6.53 -7.72 1.10
N ASN A 161 7.44 -6.77 0.85
CA ASN A 161 7.11 -5.34 0.77
C ASN A 161 6.45 -4.77 2.05
N ASN A 162 6.55 -5.48 3.18
CA ASN A 162 5.95 -5.06 4.46
C ASN A 162 6.42 -3.66 4.87
N PHE A 163 7.69 -3.35 4.57
CA PHE A 163 8.33 -2.07 4.85
C PHE A 163 7.73 -0.88 4.09
N MET A 164 6.91 -1.13 3.06
CA MET A 164 6.21 -0.11 2.30
C MET A 164 4.83 0.19 2.86
N THR A 165 4.30 -0.64 3.76
CA THR A 165 2.87 -0.61 4.12
C THR A 165 2.63 0.07 5.46
N ARG A 166 2.67 -0.70 6.55
CA ARG A 166 2.38 -0.27 7.93
C ARG A 166 3.38 -0.93 8.85
N LEU A 167 4.09 -0.16 9.66
CA LEU A 167 5.08 -0.70 10.60
C LEU A 167 4.80 -0.21 12.03
N PRO A 168 4.97 -1.08 13.05
CA PRO A 168 4.99 -0.66 14.45
C PRO A 168 6.27 0.11 14.78
N GLN A 169 6.39 0.59 16.03
CA GLN A 169 7.63 1.19 16.55
C GLN A 169 8.17 2.28 15.61
N THR A 170 7.26 3.07 15.05
CA THR A 170 7.55 4.03 13.99
C THR A 170 7.33 5.44 14.47
N ILE A 171 8.29 6.32 14.18
CA ILE A 171 8.14 7.76 14.22
C ILE A 171 7.92 8.23 12.79
N PHE A 172 6.87 9.01 12.58
CA PHE A 172 6.48 9.59 11.31
C PHE A 172 6.55 11.11 11.42
N PHE A 173 7.06 11.76 10.38
CA PHE A 173 7.07 13.21 10.21
C PHE A 173 6.45 13.56 8.87
N GLN A 174 5.65 14.62 8.81
CA GLN A 174 5.21 15.19 7.55
C GLN A 174 5.17 16.71 7.67
N THR A 175 5.68 17.41 6.67
CA THR A 175 5.64 18.87 6.64
C THR A 175 4.24 19.38 6.30
N GLN A 176 3.98 20.63 6.68
CA GLN A 176 2.88 21.37 6.08
C GLN A 176 3.12 21.51 4.56
N SER A 177 2.05 21.58 3.78
CA SER A 177 2.16 21.83 2.34
C SER A 177 2.54 23.28 2.08
N TYR A 178 3.54 23.49 1.23
CA TYR A 178 3.97 24.81 0.75
C TYR A 178 4.02 24.79 -0.79
N GLU A 179 3.27 25.68 -1.45
CA GLU A 179 3.18 25.75 -2.92
C GLU A 179 2.90 24.38 -3.59
N GLY A 180 2.02 23.60 -2.97
CA GLY A 180 1.66 22.26 -3.44
C GLY A 180 2.67 21.15 -3.13
N PHE A 181 3.83 21.48 -2.56
CA PHE A 181 4.84 20.51 -2.14
C PHE A 181 4.72 20.17 -0.65
N LYS A 182 4.91 18.89 -0.31
CA LYS A 182 5.09 18.42 1.07
C LYS A 182 6.06 17.24 1.11
N LEU A 183 6.70 17.06 2.25
CA LEU A 183 7.62 15.96 2.52
C LEU A 183 7.09 15.10 3.66
N ALA A 184 7.21 13.78 3.54
CA ALA A 184 6.93 12.85 4.63
C ALA A 184 8.08 11.86 4.80
N ALA A 185 8.38 11.53 6.05
CA ALA A 185 9.45 10.61 6.41
C ALA A 185 9.04 9.70 7.56
N THR A 186 9.61 8.49 7.58
CA THR A 186 9.45 7.56 8.70
C THR A 186 10.77 6.91 9.06
N TYR A 187 10.91 6.61 10.34
CA TYR A 187 11.87 5.64 10.84
C TYR A 187 11.16 4.63 11.75
N SER A 188 11.38 3.34 11.48
CA SER A 188 10.77 2.22 12.20
C SER A 188 11.85 1.39 12.86
N GLY A 189 11.69 1.16 14.16
CA GLY A 189 12.58 0.32 14.95
C GLY A 189 12.15 -1.15 15.00
N LYS A 190 12.86 -1.88 15.85
CA LYS A 190 12.63 -3.30 16.13
C LYS A 190 11.33 -3.49 16.94
N SER A 191 10.54 -4.51 16.59
CA SER A 191 9.31 -4.87 17.32
C SER A 191 9.29 -6.34 17.75
N GLY A 192 8.67 -6.66 18.89
CA GLY A 192 8.62 -8.02 19.44
C GLY A 192 9.87 -8.35 20.27
N SER A 193 9.85 -9.49 20.99
CA SER A 193 10.97 -9.87 21.85
C SER A 193 12.13 -10.48 21.05
N ASP A 194 13.36 -10.29 21.51
CA ASP A 194 14.57 -10.81 20.86
C ASP A 194 14.60 -12.34 20.72
N LYS A 195 13.85 -13.03 21.58
CA LYS A 195 13.73 -14.49 21.62
C LYS A 195 12.75 -15.02 20.57
N GLU A 196 11.76 -14.23 20.18
CA GLU A 196 10.72 -14.61 19.21
C GLU A 196 11.07 -14.23 17.78
N ARG A 197 12.06 -13.34 17.62
CA ARG A 197 12.43 -12.81 16.31
C ARG A 197 13.30 -13.78 15.53
N VAL A 198 12.91 -13.99 14.29
CA VAL A 198 13.57 -14.90 13.34
C VAL A 198 14.29 -14.10 12.25
N HIS A 199 15.17 -14.79 11.53
CA HIS A 199 15.86 -14.23 10.37
C HIS A 199 14.88 -13.53 9.44
N GLY A 200 15.24 -12.34 8.96
CA GLY A 200 14.42 -11.53 8.06
C GLY A 200 13.37 -10.63 8.73
N ASP A 201 13.03 -10.81 10.02
CA ASP A 201 12.13 -9.89 10.70
C ASP A 201 12.68 -8.45 10.66
N ILE A 202 11.82 -7.46 10.38
CA ILE A 202 12.27 -6.07 10.18
C ILE A 202 12.90 -5.54 11.47
N ARG A 203 14.18 -5.17 11.41
CA ARG A 203 14.96 -4.61 12.51
C ARG A 203 15.01 -3.08 12.45
N HIS A 204 15.22 -2.55 11.24
CA HIS A 204 15.16 -1.12 10.95
C HIS A 204 14.51 -0.91 9.59
N ALA A 205 13.67 0.10 9.47
CA ALA A 205 13.18 0.57 8.18
C ALA A 205 13.08 2.09 8.16
N TYR A 206 13.23 2.68 6.98
CA TYR A 206 13.02 4.11 6.78
C TYR A 206 12.35 4.40 5.44
N SER A 207 11.69 5.54 5.37
CA SER A 207 11.02 6.04 4.17
C SER A 207 11.16 7.54 4.09
N LEU A 208 11.37 8.08 2.89
CA LEU A 208 11.35 9.51 2.61
C LEU A 208 10.65 9.72 1.28
N VAL A 209 9.63 10.57 1.26
CA VAL A 209 8.81 10.83 0.06
C VAL A 209 8.50 12.32 -0.05
N GLY A 210 8.73 12.88 -1.23
CA GLY A 210 8.21 14.17 -1.64
C GLY A 210 6.93 14.00 -2.44
N PHE A 211 5.96 14.86 -2.17
CA PHE A 211 4.68 14.93 -2.88
C PHE A 211 4.51 16.32 -3.43
N TYR A 212 4.11 16.42 -4.68
CA TYR A 212 3.82 17.67 -5.36
C TYR A 212 2.46 17.59 -6.03
N LYS A 213 1.60 18.57 -5.78
CA LYS A 213 0.34 18.74 -6.48
C LYS A 213 0.23 20.17 -7.00
N SER A 214 0.11 20.29 -8.32
CA SER A 214 -0.10 21.56 -9.00
C SER A 214 -1.57 21.99 -8.97
N ASN A 215 -1.79 23.26 -9.32
CA ASN A 215 -3.13 23.82 -9.52
C ASN A 215 -3.75 23.46 -10.88
N VAL A 216 -3.00 22.79 -11.77
CA VAL A 216 -3.44 22.46 -13.15
C VAL A 216 -3.75 20.98 -13.33
N GLY A 217 -3.85 20.21 -12.24
CA GLY A 217 -4.22 18.78 -12.29
C GLY A 217 -3.06 17.80 -12.37
N LEU A 218 -1.80 18.29 -12.37
CA LEU A 218 -0.61 17.45 -12.23
C LEU A 218 -0.34 17.09 -10.76
N GLU A 219 -0.14 15.82 -10.48
CA GLU A 219 0.38 15.30 -9.21
C GLU A 219 1.64 14.45 -9.49
N VAL A 220 2.73 14.71 -8.76
CA VAL A 220 4.02 14.01 -8.88
C VAL A 220 4.52 13.65 -7.49
N ASN A 221 4.82 12.38 -7.28
CA ASN A 221 5.29 11.84 -6.02
C ASN A 221 6.56 11.04 -6.26
N ALA A 222 7.58 11.21 -5.44
CA ALA A 222 8.82 10.46 -5.55
C ALA A 222 9.41 10.18 -4.17
N GLY A 223 9.97 8.99 -3.98
CA GLY A 223 10.55 8.64 -2.70
C GLY A 223 11.34 7.36 -2.70
N TYR A 224 11.96 7.10 -1.55
CA TYR A 224 12.78 5.92 -1.30
C TYR A 224 12.40 5.31 0.04
N SER A 225 12.35 3.98 0.06
CA SER A 225 12.20 3.19 1.28
C SER A 225 13.18 2.04 1.31
N GLN A 226 13.65 1.70 2.51
CA GLN A 226 14.49 0.53 2.74
C GLN A 226 14.15 -0.12 4.07
N ALA A 227 14.27 -1.45 4.14
CA ALA A 227 14.29 -2.20 5.38
C ALA A 227 15.48 -3.15 5.46
N THR A 228 15.95 -3.35 6.70
CA THR A 228 16.96 -4.35 7.06
C THR A 228 16.34 -5.35 8.01
N GLY A 229 16.46 -6.64 7.69
CA GLY A 229 15.97 -7.75 8.49
C GLY A 229 16.99 -8.27 9.52
N GLU A 230 16.52 -9.09 10.45
CA GLU A 230 17.38 -9.84 11.38
C GLU A 230 18.35 -10.75 10.64
N ARG A 231 19.56 -10.87 11.19
CA ARG A 231 20.56 -11.83 10.71
C ARG A 231 20.11 -13.27 10.97
N LYS A 232 20.73 -14.19 10.24
CA LYS A 232 20.52 -15.61 10.49
C LYS A 232 21.24 -15.99 11.79
N LYS A 233 20.56 -16.74 12.67
CA LYS A 233 21.16 -17.34 13.86
C LYS A 233 21.48 -18.81 13.61
N GLU A 234 22.49 -19.32 14.30
CA GLU A 234 22.78 -20.75 14.44
C GLU A 234 21.80 -21.42 15.42
N ASP A 235 21.78 -22.76 15.46
CA ASP A 235 20.91 -23.54 16.34
C ASP A 235 21.17 -23.26 17.83
N ASN A 236 22.38 -22.83 18.18
CA ASN A 236 22.78 -22.42 19.53
C ASN A 236 22.38 -20.96 19.86
N GLY A 237 21.70 -20.25 18.95
CA GLY A 237 21.25 -18.88 19.09
C GLY A 237 22.27 -17.78 18.77
N LYS A 238 23.53 -18.13 18.43
CA LYS A 238 24.57 -17.16 18.01
C LYS A 238 24.33 -16.67 16.59
N ASP A 239 24.91 -15.52 16.24
CA ASP A 239 24.90 -15.02 14.86
C ASP A 239 25.66 -15.98 13.95
N ALA A 240 25.06 -16.40 12.85
CA ALA A 240 25.65 -17.31 11.87
C ALA A 240 26.69 -16.61 10.95
N GLY A 241 27.02 -15.33 11.23
CA GLY A 241 28.01 -14.56 10.48
C GLY A 241 27.53 -14.12 9.10
N LEU A 242 26.26 -14.31 8.78
CA LEU A 242 25.67 -13.89 7.50
C LEU A 242 25.21 -12.43 7.58
N ALA A 243 25.38 -11.70 6.47
CA ALA A 243 24.91 -10.34 6.36
C ALA A 243 23.37 -10.26 6.48
N SER A 244 22.87 -9.18 7.07
CA SER A 244 21.42 -8.96 7.20
C SER A 244 20.76 -8.86 5.83
N PRO A 245 19.61 -9.51 5.63
CA PRO A 245 18.83 -9.36 4.41
C PRO A 245 18.25 -7.95 4.34
N GLN A 246 18.18 -7.38 3.14
CA GLN A 246 17.71 -6.01 2.93
C GLN A 246 16.84 -5.91 1.69
N ASP A 247 15.79 -5.09 1.76
CA ASP A 247 15.00 -4.69 0.61
C ASP A 247 14.92 -3.16 0.52
N SER A 248 14.84 -2.66 -0.70
CA SER A 248 14.59 -1.24 -0.96
C SER A 248 13.72 -1.03 -2.18
N LEU A 249 13.03 0.11 -2.20
CA LEU A 249 12.25 0.60 -3.31
C LEU A 249 12.53 2.09 -3.50
N LEU A 250 13.03 2.45 -4.69
CA LEU A 250 12.86 3.79 -5.23
C LEU A 250 11.54 3.81 -5.99
N ALA A 251 10.67 4.78 -5.75
CA ALA A 251 9.38 4.90 -6.41
C ALA A 251 9.17 6.32 -6.94
N PHE A 252 8.64 6.40 -8.16
CA PHE A 252 8.18 7.61 -8.82
C PHE A 252 6.77 7.37 -9.35
N GLY A 253 5.86 8.30 -9.12
CA GLY A 253 4.49 8.24 -9.59
C GLY A 253 4.02 9.61 -10.05
N MET A 254 3.33 9.66 -11.19
CA MET A 254 2.76 10.86 -11.76
C MET A 254 1.33 10.58 -12.21
N GLU A 255 0.45 11.55 -12.02
CA GLU A 255 -0.89 11.56 -12.59
C GLU A 255 -1.17 12.95 -13.14
N TYR A 256 -1.74 13.03 -14.33
CA TYR A 256 -2.30 14.26 -14.87
C TYR A 256 -3.78 14.06 -15.16
N TYR A 257 -4.61 14.85 -14.46
CA TYR A 257 -6.03 14.97 -14.75
C TYR A 257 -6.24 16.11 -15.75
N PHE A 258 -6.83 15.80 -16.92
CA PHE A 258 -7.14 16.76 -17.97
C PHE A 258 -8.46 17.48 -17.66
N PRO A 259 -8.43 18.75 -17.20
CA PRO A 259 -9.65 19.46 -16.84
C PRO A 259 -10.55 19.66 -18.08
N GLY A 260 -11.85 19.46 -17.92
CA GLY A 260 -12.83 19.60 -19.01
C GLY A 260 -12.90 18.42 -19.99
N ARG A 261 -11.99 17.43 -19.89
CA ARG A 261 -12.06 16.17 -20.65
C ARG A 261 -12.42 14.96 -19.81
N GLU A 262 -12.51 15.14 -18.49
CA GLU A 262 -12.82 14.09 -17.52
C GLU A 262 -11.94 12.86 -17.73
N PHE A 263 -10.64 13.06 -17.93
CA PHE A 263 -9.69 11.99 -18.26
C PHE A 263 -8.43 12.13 -17.43
N SER A 264 -7.85 11.01 -17.00
CA SER A 264 -6.57 10.95 -16.30
C SER A 264 -5.60 10.03 -17.03
N ILE A 265 -4.33 10.41 -17.04
CA ILE A 265 -3.21 9.52 -17.35
C ILE A 265 -2.30 9.43 -16.13
N GLY A 266 -1.92 8.21 -15.78
CA GLY A 266 -0.92 7.92 -14.76
C GLY A 266 0.31 7.24 -15.36
N LEU A 267 1.48 7.59 -14.83
CA LEU A 267 2.74 6.91 -15.06
C LEU A 267 3.37 6.57 -13.71
N ASP A 268 3.98 5.40 -13.59
CA ASP A 268 4.79 5.08 -12.43
C ASP A 268 6.03 4.26 -12.79
N TYR A 269 7.08 4.45 -12.01
CA TYR A 269 8.34 3.74 -12.12
C TYR A 269 8.85 3.35 -10.74
N GLY A 270 9.27 2.10 -10.59
CA GLY A 270 9.88 1.58 -9.38
C GLY A 270 11.19 0.88 -9.68
N LEU A 271 12.18 1.05 -8.80
CA LEU A 271 13.38 0.22 -8.76
C LEU A 271 13.43 -0.52 -7.45
N ALA A 272 12.99 -1.78 -7.47
CA ALA A 272 13.09 -2.68 -6.34
C ALA A 272 14.47 -3.35 -6.32
N ARG A 273 15.06 -3.49 -5.13
CA ARG A 273 16.32 -4.19 -4.94
C ARG A 273 16.27 -5.03 -3.69
N SER A 274 16.94 -6.17 -3.74
CA SER A 274 17.19 -7.01 -2.57
C SER A 274 18.66 -7.38 -2.46
N LYS A 275 19.15 -7.41 -1.22
CA LYS A 275 20.51 -7.83 -0.88
C LYS A 275 20.52 -8.89 0.19
N ASN A 276 21.52 -9.77 0.14
CA ASN A 276 21.71 -10.90 1.05
C ASN A 276 20.45 -11.78 1.11
N SER A 277 19.87 -12.10 -0.06
CA SER A 277 18.66 -12.91 -0.15
C SER A 277 18.85 -14.27 0.50
N SER A 278 17.86 -14.74 1.24
CA SER A 278 17.97 -15.99 2.00
C SER A 278 17.72 -17.27 1.19
N LEU A 279 17.07 -17.18 0.02
CA LEU A 279 16.78 -18.30 -0.91
C LEU A 279 17.68 -18.28 -2.16
N VAL A 280 18.98 -18.06 -1.98
CA VAL A 280 19.94 -18.21 -3.10
C VAL A 280 20.05 -19.69 -3.49
N TYR A 281 19.76 -19.98 -4.75
CA TYR A 281 19.91 -21.29 -5.36
C TYR A 281 21.39 -21.64 -5.52
N ASN A 282 21.75 -22.86 -5.10
CA ASN A 282 23.10 -23.40 -5.27
C ASN A 282 22.96 -24.84 -5.77
N GLU A 283 23.32 -25.03 -7.04
CA GLU A 283 23.26 -26.31 -7.75
C GLU A 283 24.19 -27.35 -7.12
N SER A 284 25.36 -26.94 -6.64
CA SER A 284 26.36 -27.83 -6.03
C SER A 284 25.92 -28.42 -4.68
N ASN A 285 24.97 -27.77 -3.99
CA ASN A 285 24.51 -28.22 -2.67
C ASN A 285 23.31 -29.19 -2.73
N GLY A 286 22.90 -29.64 -3.93
CA GLY A 286 21.80 -30.58 -4.11
C GLY A 286 20.41 -30.07 -3.68
N LYS A 287 20.27 -28.78 -3.34
CA LYS A 287 18.99 -28.18 -2.99
C LYS A 287 18.18 -27.98 -4.27
N GLY A 288 16.98 -28.58 -4.33
CA GLY A 288 16.06 -28.38 -5.44
C GLY A 288 15.72 -26.91 -5.65
N LEU A 289 15.66 -26.49 -6.92
CA LEU A 289 15.23 -25.15 -7.32
C LEU A 289 13.79 -24.91 -6.84
N LYS A 290 13.56 -23.84 -6.08
CA LYS A 290 12.22 -23.45 -5.61
C LYS A 290 11.65 -22.37 -6.52
N GLU A 291 10.33 -22.23 -6.55
CA GLU A 291 9.63 -21.14 -7.26
C GLU A 291 10.17 -19.76 -6.87
N LYS A 292 10.55 -19.58 -5.59
CA LYS A 292 11.01 -18.33 -4.99
C LYS A 292 12.54 -18.23 -4.90
N SER A 293 13.26 -19.05 -5.65
CA SER A 293 14.73 -19.01 -5.64
C SER A 293 15.27 -17.85 -6.47
N VAL A 294 16.42 -17.33 -6.06
CA VAL A 294 17.21 -16.33 -6.80
C VAL A 294 18.66 -16.80 -6.93
N LYS A 295 19.46 -16.19 -7.81
CA LYS A 295 20.90 -16.52 -7.96
C LYS A 295 21.81 -15.66 -7.09
N GLY A 296 21.29 -14.63 -6.42
CA GLY A 296 22.04 -13.71 -5.57
C GLY A 296 21.27 -12.43 -5.28
N ASP A 297 22.00 -11.35 -4.99
CA ASP A 297 21.46 -9.99 -4.92
C ASP A 297 20.84 -9.60 -6.26
N TRP A 298 19.66 -9.00 -6.25
CA TRP A 298 18.91 -8.77 -7.47
C TRP A 298 18.22 -7.40 -7.45
N LYS A 299 17.90 -6.92 -8.65
CA LYS A 299 17.07 -5.73 -8.89
C LYS A 299 15.94 -6.02 -9.85
N ALA A 300 14.87 -5.23 -9.76
CA ALA A 300 13.77 -5.24 -10.72
C ALA A 300 13.32 -3.82 -11.05
N ASN A 301 13.18 -3.55 -12.36
CA ASN A 301 12.58 -2.34 -12.88
C ASN A 301 11.08 -2.57 -13.05
N LEU A 302 10.29 -1.62 -12.56
CA LEU A 302 8.84 -1.71 -12.46
C LEU A 302 8.26 -0.52 -13.21
N TYR A 303 7.39 -0.74 -14.19
CA TYR A 303 6.83 0.32 -15.03
C TYR A 303 5.32 0.19 -15.12
N GLY A 304 4.61 1.29 -14.88
CA GLY A 304 3.16 1.36 -15.04
C GLY A 304 2.75 2.53 -15.92
N LEU A 305 1.78 2.25 -16.79
CA LEU A 305 1.05 3.24 -17.57
C LEU A 305 -0.43 2.90 -17.46
N GLY A 306 -1.23 3.88 -17.08
CA GLY A 306 -2.67 3.70 -16.96
C GLY A 306 -3.43 4.94 -17.37
N GLY A 307 -4.65 4.75 -17.82
CA GLY A 307 -5.57 5.83 -18.15
C GLY A 307 -6.95 5.52 -17.60
N LYS A 308 -7.67 6.58 -17.21
CA LYS A 308 -9.07 6.48 -16.80
C LYS A 308 -9.88 7.59 -17.44
N TRP A 309 -10.93 7.22 -18.16
CA TRP A 309 -12.00 8.15 -18.53
C TRP A 309 -13.05 8.13 -17.44
N HIS A 310 -13.32 9.30 -16.88
CA HIS A 310 -14.33 9.54 -15.86
C HIS A 310 -15.59 10.01 -16.58
N TRP A 311 -16.74 9.40 -16.29
CA TRP A 311 -18.02 9.81 -16.85
C TRP A 311 -18.90 10.54 -15.83
N ASP A 312 -18.40 10.70 -14.60
CA ASP A 312 -19.04 11.50 -13.57
C ASP A 312 -18.02 12.11 -12.60
N LYS A 313 -18.47 13.13 -11.87
CA LYS A 313 -17.65 13.87 -10.90
C LYS A 313 -17.35 13.11 -9.61
N ILE A 314 -17.99 11.95 -9.39
CA ILE A 314 -17.75 11.11 -8.21
C ILE A 314 -16.70 10.02 -8.48
N GLY A 315 -16.03 10.10 -9.63
CA GLY A 315 -14.85 9.32 -9.99
C GLY A 315 -15.16 7.95 -10.56
N SER A 316 -16.39 7.73 -11.04
CA SER A 316 -16.74 6.53 -11.78
C SER A 316 -16.19 6.61 -13.20
N GLY A 317 -15.91 5.46 -13.81
CA GLY A 317 -15.41 5.48 -15.17
C GLY A 317 -14.96 4.13 -15.70
N MET A 318 -14.31 4.19 -16.86
CA MET A 318 -13.57 3.07 -17.44
C MET A 318 -12.09 3.35 -17.42
N TYR A 319 -11.31 2.30 -17.20
CA TYR A 319 -9.86 2.40 -17.12
C TYR A 319 -9.19 1.25 -17.87
N ALA A 320 -7.99 1.54 -18.34
CA ALA A 320 -7.09 0.56 -18.92
C ALA A 320 -5.66 0.83 -18.46
N GLY A 321 -4.82 -0.19 -18.45
CA GLY A 321 -3.43 -0.01 -18.07
C GLY A 321 -2.54 -1.19 -18.45
N TYR A 322 -1.25 -0.89 -18.51
CA TYR A 322 -0.16 -1.82 -18.75
C TYR A 322 0.86 -1.70 -17.62
N TYR A 323 1.29 -2.85 -17.10
CA TYR A 323 2.24 -2.94 -16.00
C TYR A 323 3.30 -3.97 -16.31
N LEU A 324 4.56 -3.55 -16.27
CA LEU A 324 5.73 -4.39 -16.46
C LEU A 324 6.51 -4.50 -15.16
N ARG A 325 6.84 -5.73 -14.78
CA ARG A 325 7.78 -6.06 -13.72
C ARG A 325 8.93 -6.84 -14.34
N ASP A 326 10.11 -6.26 -14.36
CA ASP A 326 11.27 -6.75 -15.11
C ASP A 326 12.47 -6.93 -14.17
N GLY A 327 12.67 -8.17 -13.71
CA GLY A 327 13.78 -8.56 -12.86
C GLY A 327 15.03 -8.89 -13.68
N ASP A 328 16.20 -8.75 -13.06
CA ASP A 328 17.48 -9.04 -13.68
C ASP A 328 17.80 -10.55 -13.79
N ALA A 329 19.00 -10.89 -14.26
CA ALA A 329 19.44 -12.28 -14.38
C ALA A 329 19.44 -13.05 -13.04
N ASN A 330 19.58 -12.36 -11.91
CA ASN A 330 19.57 -12.98 -10.58
C ASN A 330 18.17 -13.34 -10.11
N THR A 331 17.12 -12.80 -10.72
CA THR A 331 15.73 -13.26 -10.55
C THR A 331 15.35 -14.40 -11.51
N PHE A 332 16.33 -15.05 -12.15
CA PHE A 332 16.08 -15.96 -13.28
C PHE A 332 15.38 -15.25 -14.43
N ASN A 333 15.80 -14.01 -14.74
CA ASN A 333 15.23 -13.19 -15.81
C ASN A 333 13.71 -13.08 -15.71
N TYR A 334 13.19 -12.98 -14.48
CA TYR A 334 11.75 -12.94 -14.25
C TYR A 334 11.15 -11.70 -14.87
N LYS A 335 10.14 -11.89 -15.71
CA LYS A 335 9.38 -10.83 -16.35
C LYS A 335 7.90 -11.11 -16.24
N LYS A 336 7.13 -10.12 -15.79
CA LYS A 336 5.67 -10.19 -15.77
C LYS A 336 5.07 -8.96 -16.43
N GLN A 337 4.21 -9.20 -17.40
CA GLN A 337 3.40 -8.17 -18.04
C GLN A 337 1.95 -8.37 -17.64
N THR A 338 1.29 -7.29 -17.22
CA THR A 338 -0.12 -7.28 -16.90
C THR A 338 -0.81 -6.22 -17.74
N TYR A 339 -1.91 -6.60 -18.38
CA TYR A 339 -2.82 -5.68 -19.06
C TYR A 339 -4.15 -5.70 -18.32
N THR A 340 -4.68 -4.54 -17.96
CA THR A 340 -5.98 -4.44 -17.26
C THR A 340 -6.94 -3.59 -18.06
N VAL A 341 -8.21 -3.99 -18.10
CA VAL A 341 -9.33 -3.16 -18.53
C VAL A 341 -10.46 -3.35 -17.54
N GLY A 342 -11.09 -2.26 -17.11
CA GLY A 342 -12.20 -2.36 -16.18
C GLY A 342 -13.10 -1.14 -16.21
N LEU A 343 -14.20 -1.27 -15.50
CA LEU A 343 -15.17 -0.22 -15.27
C LEU A 343 -15.58 -0.22 -13.80
N ASP A 344 -15.87 0.97 -13.28
CA ASP A 344 -16.38 1.15 -11.94
C ASP A 344 -17.50 2.18 -11.90
N LYS A 345 -18.43 1.98 -10.97
CA LYS A 345 -19.51 2.89 -10.68
C LYS A 345 -19.59 3.16 -9.19
N ARG A 346 -19.53 4.44 -8.82
CA ARG A 346 -19.79 4.91 -7.47
C ARG A 346 -21.24 5.37 -7.35
N PHE A 347 -21.83 5.11 -6.18
CA PHE A 347 -23.14 5.57 -5.75
C PHE A 347 -23.00 6.27 -4.40
N ASN A 348 -23.70 7.38 -4.24
CA ASN A 348 -23.87 8.01 -2.93
C ASN A 348 -25.04 7.32 -2.23
N VAL A 349 -24.78 6.70 -1.08
CA VAL A 349 -25.77 5.83 -0.40
C VAL A 349 -26.50 6.56 0.71
N SER A 350 -25.95 7.64 1.27
CA SER A 350 -26.64 8.42 2.30
C SER A 350 -26.21 9.90 2.33
N LYS A 351 -26.93 10.70 3.11
CA LYS A 351 -26.58 12.10 3.44
C LYS A 351 -25.29 12.23 4.27
N TYR A 352 -24.77 11.13 4.81
CA TYR A 352 -23.60 11.08 5.70
C TYR A 352 -22.31 10.71 4.97
N ASN A 353 -22.20 11.07 3.69
CA ASN A 353 -21.04 10.80 2.83
C ASN A 353 -20.70 9.31 2.62
N ASN A 354 -21.61 8.37 2.91
CA ASN A 354 -21.39 6.96 2.60
C ASN A 354 -21.44 6.72 1.08
N SER A 355 -20.55 5.87 0.58
CA SER A 355 -20.55 5.50 -0.85
C SER A 355 -20.44 4.00 -1.06
N LEU A 356 -21.10 3.52 -2.11
CA LEU A 356 -20.95 2.17 -2.64
C LEU A 356 -20.19 2.28 -3.96
N LEU A 357 -19.17 1.44 -4.12
CA LEU A 357 -18.45 1.29 -5.38
C LEU A 357 -18.62 -0.14 -5.87
N LEU A 358 -19.09 -0.27 -7.10
CA LEU A 358 -19.14 -1.53 -7.83
C LEU A 358 -18.10 -1.49 -8.96
N PHE A 359 -17.44 -2.60 -9.24
CA PHE A 359 -16.49 -2.69 -10.34
C PHE A 359 -16.55 -4.05 -11.02
N VAL A 360 -16.17 -4.07 -12.30
CA VAL A 360 -15.78 -5.29 -13.02
C VAL A 360 -14.48 -4.99 -13.76
N GLU A 361 -13.57 -5.95 -13.74
CA GLU A 361 -12.21 -5.82 -14.26
C GLU A 361 -11.80 -7.13 -14.91
N THR A 362 -11.14 -7.03 -16.07
CA THR A 362 -10.39 -8.14 -16.65
C THR A 362 -8.91 -7.78 -16.65
N ALA A 363 -8.07 -8.72 -16.24
CA ALA A 363 -6.62 -8.64 -16.34
C ALA A 363 -6.07 -9.82 -17.14
N TYR A 364 -5.04 -9.56 -17.95
CA TYR A 364 -4.24 -10.58 -18.61
C TYR A 364 -2.81 -10.51 -18.08
N ASP A 365 -2.37 -11.57 -17.43
CA ASP A 365 -1.01 -11.75 -16.92
C ASP A 365 -0.21 -12.68 -17.86
N ASP A 366 0.99 -12.26 -18.25
CA ASP A 366 2.01 -13.05 -18.96
C ASP A 366 3.31 -12.99 -18.15
N ALA A 367 3.55 -14.04 -17.37
CA ALA A 367 4.75 -14.21 -16.55
C ALA A 367 5.70 -15.23 -17.19
N ARG A 368 6.98 -14.87 -17.27
CA ARG A 368 8.05 -15.67 -17.87
C ARG A 368 9.30 -15.61 -16.99
N SER A 369 10.02 -16.71 -16.89
CA SER A 369 11.29 -16.80 -16.16
C SER A 369 12.06 -18.03 -16.63
N ASP A 370 13.38 -18.00 -16.46
CA ASP A 370 14.22 -19.20 -16.58
C ASP A 370 13.97 -20.17 -15.43
N ASN A 371 13.32 -19.73 -14.35
CA ASN A 371 12.80 -20.63 -13.32
C ASN A 371 11.59 -21.40 -13.90
N PRO A 372 11.64 -22.75 -13.99
CA PRO A 372 10.57 -23.55 -14.58
C PRO A 372 9.19 -23.31 -13.94
N ALA A 373 9.15 -22.89 -12.67
CA ALA A 373 7.91 -22.56 -11.99
C ALA A 373 7.13 -21.41 -12.64
N TYR A 374 7.77 -20.57 -13.46
CA TYR A 374 7.13 -19.47 -14.20
C TYR A 374 7.42 -19.53 -15.70
N LYS A 375 7.81 -20.68 -16.23
CA LYS A 375 8.00 -20.85 -17.68
C LYS A 375 6.63 -20.79 -18.36
N ASP A 376 6.35 -19.67 -19.01
CA ASP A 376 5.14 -19.41 -19.81
C ASP A 376 3.80 -19.44 -19.04
N LYS A 377 3.77 -18.89 -17.82
CA LYS A 377 2.54 -18.74 -17.04
C LYS A 377 1.69 -17.58 -17.57
N LYS A 378 0.67 -17.90 -18.37
CA LYS A 378 -0.34 -16.97 -18.87
C LYS A 378 -1.69 -17.18 -18.19
N GLN A 379 -2.36 -16.10 -17.79
CA GLN A 379 -3.64 -16.18 -17.10
C GLN A 379 -4.52 -14.98 -17.44
N VAL A 380 -5.79 -15.25 -17.75
CA VAL A 380 -6.85 -14.23 -17.75
C VAL A 380 -7.53 -14.29 -16.39
N ILE A 381 -7.74 -13.13 -15.78
CA ILE A 381 -8.39 -12.96 -14.49
C ILE A 381 -9.60 -12.06 -14.72
N LEU A 382 -10.78 -12.55 -14.39
CA LEU A 382 -11.99 -11.74 -14.35
C LEU A 382 -12.35 -11.51 -12.89
N GLY A 383 -12.48 -10.24 -12.50
CA GLY A 383 -12.82 -9.82 -11.15
C GLY A 383 -14.05 -8.92 -11.15
N THR A 384 -14.92 -9.10 -10.18
CA THR A 384 -16.01 -8.16 -9.88
C THR A 384 -16.10 -7.97 -8.38
N GLY A 385 -16.57 -6.82 -7.93
CA GLY A 385 -16.69 -6.60 -6.50
C GLY A 385 -17.46 -5.36 -6.10
N ALA A 386 -17.69 -5.29 -4.80
CA ALA A 386 -18.39 -4.21 -4.13
C ALA A 386 -17.55 -3.70 -2.97
N ARG A 387 -17.50 -2.38 -2.83
CA ARG A 387 -16.87 -1.70 -1.69
C ARG A 387 -17.86 -0.70 -1.11
N LEU A 388 -18.33 -0.95 0.10
CA LEU A 388 -19.14 -0.01 0.87
C LEU A 388 -18.21 0.78 1.79
N PHE A 389 -18.30 2.10 1.78
CA PHE A 389 -17.51 3.03 2.60
C PHE A 389 -18.42 3.80 3.55
N PHE A 390 -17.95 3.98 4.80
CA PHE A 390 -18.61 4.70 5.89
C PHE A 390 -17.58 5.27 6.88
#